data_AF-A0A5Q0LF25-F1
#
_entry.id   AF-A0A5Q0LF25-F1
#
_cell.length_a   1.000
_cell.length_b   1.000
_cell.length_c   1.000
_cell.angle_alpha   90.00
_cell.angle_beta   90.00
_cell.angle_gamma   90.00
#
_symmetry.space_group_name_H-M   'P 1'
#
loop_
_entity.id
_entity.type
_entity.pdbx_description
1 polymer ?
#
loop_
_entity_poly.entity_id
_entity_poly.type
_entity_poly.pdbx_seq_one_letter_code
_entity_poly.pdbx_strand_id
1 'polypeptide(L)'
;MSQPEMQPEGPPQDARSDGAAGPRPGDLTGRPLPLGDWGEPADRLHELYRWVERGALDTASWYLADRAGKRWAARLLRGGAAVGAMAGAALPLLDLTGVVGGVAPWGYLALLLGVACVAGDRFFGVTSGWIRDVATAQAVQRRLQVLQFDWASESVREVLGPAEGTASEAAERCLGVLRRFSEDVTELVRAETADWMVEFRTGPAPLGIQSSLAGSPRPEGSPTGRLPLAPGTRPNMPRQRPPEPR
;
A
#
# COMPACT_ATOMS: atom_id res chain seq x y z
N MET A 1 -65.92 -35.74 -24.17
CA MET A 1 -65.83 -34.53 -23.33
C MET A 1 -64.84 -34.85 -22.22
N SER A 2 -63.56 -34.54 -22.45
CA SER A 2 -62.48 -34.81 -21.49
C SER A 2 -61.64 -33.53 -21.43
N GLN A 3 -61.63 -32.89 -20.26
CA GLN A 3 -60.83 -31.69 -19.98
C GLN A 3 -59.33 -32.05 -19.97
N PRO A 4 -58.44 -31.22 -20.53
CA PRO A 4 -57.01 -31.35 -20.28
C PRO A 4 -56.66 -30.67 -18.95
N GLU A 5 -55.90 -31.38 -18.11
CA GLU A 5 -55.34 -30.86 -16.86
C GLU A 5 -54.32 -29.75 -17.15
N MET A 6 -54.59 -28.55 -16.62
CA MET A 6 -53.65 -27.44 -16.58
C MET A 6 -52.68 -27.65 -15.40
N GLN A 7 -51.44 -28.05 -15.68
CA GLN A 7 -50.34 -27.93 -14.73
C GLN A 7 -49.94 -26.45 -14.60
N PRO A 8 -49.70 -25.92 -13.39
CA PRO A 8 -49.24 -24.55 -13.23
C PRO A 8 -47.75 -24.47 -13.63
N GLU A 9 -47.47 -23.71 -14.68
CA GLU A 9 -46.10 -23.27 -15.00
C GLU A 9 -45.53 -22.49 -13.80
N GLY A 10 -44.45 -23.02 -13.21
CA GLY A 10 -43.63 -22.30 -12.25
C GLY A 10 -42.92 -21.13 -12.94
N PRO A 11 -42.69 -20.01 -12.25
CA PRO A 11 -42.08 -18.83 -12.85
C PRO A 11 -40.62 -19.11 -13.24
N PRO A 12 -40.12 -18.54 -14.35
CA PRO A 12 -38.71 -18.68 -14.74
C PRO A 12 -37.84 -17.98 -13.71
N GLN A 13 -37.09 -18.76 -12.92
CA GLN A 13 -35.99 -18.26 -12.12
C GLN A 13 -34.74 -18.19 -13.00
N ASP A 14 -34.63 -17.13 -13.78
CA ASP A 14 -33.37 -16.74 -14.40
C ASP A 14 -33.19 -15.23 -14.32
N ALA A 15 -31.96 -14.83 -14.03
CA ALA A 15 -31.46 -13.46 -13.95
C ALA A 15 -31.92 -12.62 -12.74
N ARG A 16 -31.65 -13.11 -11.53
CA ARG A 16 -31.10 -12.22 -10.50
C ARG A 16 -29.60 -12.40 -10.52
N SER A 17 -28.94 -11.54 -11.31
CA SER A 17 -27.51 -11.30 -11.23
C SER A 17 -27.12 -11.18 -9.77
N ASP A 18 -26.32 -12.14 -9.31
CA ASP A 18 -25.64 -12.08 -8.02
C ASP A 18 -25.06 -10.68 -7.86
N GLY A 19 -25.67 -9.93 -6.95
CA GLY A 19 -25.12 -8.66 -6.50
C GLY A 19 -23.73 -8.97 -6.00
N ALA A 20 -22.74 -8.44 -6.72
CA ALA A 20 -21.32 -8.59 -6.48
C ALA A 20 -21.01 -8.40 -4.99
N ALA A 21 -20.99 -9.51 -4.27
CA ALA A 21 -20.31 -9.63 -3.01
C ALA A 21 -18.86 -9.29 -3.35
N GLY A 22 -18.39 -8.14 -2.88
CA GLY A 22 -17.01 -7.71 -3.07
C GLY A 22 -16.06 -8.87 -2.75
N PRO A 23 -14.99 -9.06 -3.54
CA PRO A 23 -14.16 -10.25 -3.47
C PRO A 23 -13.64 -10.45 -2.05
N ARG A 24 -13.95 -11.62 -1.48
CA ARG A 24 -13.49 -12.05 -0.16
C ARG A 24 -12.03 -12.54 -0.24
N PRO A 25 -11.31 -12.53 0.89
CA PRO A 25 -9.86 -12.78 0.92
C PRO A 25 -9.56 -14.21 0.46
N GLY A 26 -8.67 -14.37 -0.52
CA GLY A 26 -8.09 -15.68 -0.84
C GLY A 26 -8.25 -16.19 -2.26
N ASP A 27 -8.71 -15.40 -3.23
CA ASP A 27 -8.62 -15.78 -4.65
C ASP A 27 -7.16 -15.54 -5.15
N LEU A 28 -6.22 -16.26 -4.54
CA LEU A 28 -4.88 -16.52 -5.10
C LEU A 28 -4.99 -17.43 -6.34
N THR A 29 -6.14 -18.10 -6.49
CA THR A 29 -6.65 -18.58 -7.76
C THR A 29 -6.98 -17.35 -8.60
N GLY A 30 -6.16 -17.12 -9.63
CA GLY A 30 -6.40 -16.04 -10.57
C GLY A 30 -7.84 -16.08 -11.06
N ARG A 31 -8.48 -14.91 -11.12
CA ARG A 31 -9.81 -14.78 -11.73
C ARG A 31 -9.80 -15.51 -13.08
N PRO A 32 -10.90 -16.16 -13.49
CA PRO A 32 -10.94 -16.79 -14.79
C PRO A 32 -10.64 -15.72 -15.84
N LEU A 33 -9.59 -15.97 -16.65
CA LEU A 33 -9.26 -15.13 -17.78
C LEU A 33 -10.50 -15.11 -18.69
N PRO A 34 -10.94 -13.94 -19.18
CA PRO A 34 -12.04 -13.90 -20.13
C PRO A 34 -11.67 -14.76 -21.35
N LEU A 35 -12.32 -15.91 -21.47
CA LEU A 35 -12.24 -16.79 -22.64
C LEU A 35 -13.24 -16.23 -23.65
N GLY A 36 -12.73 -15.59 -24.71
CA GLY A 36 -13.55 -14.90 -25.69
C GLY A 36 -13.16 -15.24 -27.12
N ASP A 37 -14.15 -15.21 -28.01
CA ASP A 37 -13.96 -15.26 -29.45
C ASP A 37 -13.19 -14.01 -29.92
N TRP A 38 -12.10 -14.21 -30.69
CA TRP A 38 -11.18 -13.18 -31.17
C TRP A 38 -11.63 -12.53 -32.49
N GLY A 39 -12.86 -12.77 -32.93
CA GLY A 39 -13.42 -12.16 -34.14
C GLY A 39 -13.40 -10.62 -34.14
N GLU A 40 -13.48 -9.99 -32.95
CA GLU A 40 -13.37 -8.53 -32.75
C GLU A 40 -12.25 -8.21 -31.75
N PRO A 41 -10.99 -8.07 -32.22
CA PRO A 41 -9.83 -8.01 -31.34
C PRO A 41 -9.79 -6.75 -30.46
N ALA A 42 -10.29 -5.61 -30.92
CA ALA A 42 -10.26 -4.35 -30.17
C ALA A 42 -11.15 -4.39 -28.91
N ASP A 43 -12.38 -4.90 -29.03
CA ASP A 43 -13.30 -5.02 -27.90
C ASP A 43 -12.79 -6.03 -26.86
N ARG A 44 -12.17 -7.12 -27.31
CA ARG A 44 -11.55 -8.13 -26.43
C ARG A 44 -10.35 -7.60 -25.67
N LEU A 45 -9.50 -6.83 -26.34
CA LEU A 45 -8.38 -6.15 -25.71
C LEU A 45 -8.85 -5.18 -24.62
N HIS A 46 -9.95 -4.46 -24.87
CA HIS A 46 -10.55 -3.56 -23.87
C HIS A 46 -11.20 -4.30 -22.70
N GLU A 47 -11.87 -5.44 -22.96
CA GLU A 47 -12.40 -6.32 -21.91
C GLU A 47 -11.29 -6.84 -20.99
N LEU A 48 -10.17 -7.26 -21.59
CA LEU A 48 -9.00 -7.73 -20.87
C LEU A 48 -8.36 -6.61 -20.04
N TYR A 49 -8.24 -5.40 -20.61
CA TYR A 49 -7.78 -4.21 -19.89
C TYR A 49 -8.66 -3.93 -18.66
N ARG A 50 -10.00 -3.92 -18.82
CA ARG A 50 -10.93 -3.72 -17.71
C ARG A 50 -10.85 -4.82 -16.66
N TRP A 51 -10.62 -6.07 -17.08
CA TRP A 51 -10.43 -7.18 -16.16
C TRP A 51 -9.15 -7.00 -15.33
N VAL A 52 -8.04 -6.59 -15.95
CA VAL A 52 -6.77 -6.30 -15.26
C VAL A 52 -6.89 -5.08 -14.34
N GLU A 53 -7.56 -4.01 -14.78
CA GLU A 53 -7.80 -2.80 -14.01
C GLU A 53 -8.62 -3.09 -12.75
N ARG A 54 -9.74 -3.83 -12.88
CA ARG A 54 -10.51 -4.31 -11.73
C ARG A 54 -9.68 -5.22 -10.84
N GLY A 55 -8.86 -6.08 -11.46
CA GLY A 55 -7.72 -6.80 -10.88
C GLY A 55 -7.03 -6.02 -9.77
N ALA A 56 -6.38 -4.94 -10.21
CA ALA A 56 -5.54 -4.09 -9.38
C ALA A 56 -6.33 -3.25 -8.38
N LEU A 57 -7.50 -2.74 -8.77
CA LEU A 57 -8.35 -1.94 -7.89
C LEU A 57 -8.85 -2.77 -6.70
N ASP A 58 -9.29 -4.00 -6.94
CA ASP A 58 -9.73 -4.91 -5.89
C ASP A 58 -8.58 -5.21 -4.93
N THR A 59 -7.38 -5.54 -5.44
CA THR A 59 -6.18 -5.74 -4.63
C THR A 59 -5.87 -4.52 -3.78
N ALA A 60 -5.85 -3.32 -4.37
CA ALA A 60 -5.60 -2.08 -3.62
C ALA A 60 -6.68 -1.84 -2.55
N SER A 61 -7.94 -2.09 -2.87
CA SER A 61 -9.05 -1.95 -1.93
C SER A 61 -8.97 -2.94 -0.78
N TRP A 62 -8.48 -4.16 -1.03
CA TRP A 62 -8.27 -5.18 -0.01
C TRP A 62 -7.22 -4.73 1.01
N TYR A 63 -6.07 -4.22 0.54
CA TYR A 63 -5.06 -3.62 1.41
C TYR A 63 -5.64 -2.43 2.22
N LEU A 64 -6.60 -1.69 1.67
CA LEU A 64 -7.21 -0.54 2.35
C LEU A 64 -8.43 -0.89 3.23
N ALA A 65 -9.08 -2.03 3.04
CA ALA A 65 -10.33 -2.41 3.71
C ALA A 65 -10.14 -2.63 5.22
N ASP A 66 -8.95 -3.09 5.63
CA ASP A 66 -8.62 -3.39 7.03
C ASP A 66 -8.22 -2.13 7.85
N ARG A 67 -8.33 -0.93 7.26
CA ARG A 67 -7.78 0.31 7.85
C ARG A 67 -8.45 0.76 9.14
N ALA A 68 -9.77 0.57 9.28
CA ALA A 68 -10.53 1.24 10.35
C ALA A 68 -10.31 0.56 11.70
N GLY A 69 -10.32 -0.78 11.71
CA GLY A 69 -10.05 -1.58 12.90
C GLY A 69 -8.61 -1.39 13.39
N LYS A 70 -7.62 -1.55 12.49
CA LYS A 70 -6.20 -1.33 12.81
C LYS A 70 -5.92 0.10 13.29
N ARG A 71 -6.47 1.12 12.62
CA ARG A 71 -6.26 2.53 13.03
C ARG A 71 -6.90 2.86 14.38
N TRP A 72 -8.08 2.32 14.66
CA TRP A 72 -8.73 2.53 15.96
C TRP A 72 -7.97 1.79 17.07
N ALA A 73 -7.57 0.55 16.84
CA ALA A 73 -6.75 -0.22 17.77
C ALA A 73 -5.40 0.48 18.07
N ALA A 74 -4.68 0.96 17.04
CA ALA A 74 -3.44 1.71 17.22
C ALA A 74 -3.63 3.01 18.04
N ARG A 75 -4.74 3.72 17.82
CA ARG A 75 -5.09 4.92 18.60
C ARG A 75 -5.42 4.60 20.05
N LEU A 76 -6.16 3.52 20.30
CA LEU A 76 -6.46 3.09 21.65
C LEU A 76 -5.20 2.68 22.40
N LEU A 77 -4.30 1.93 21.76
CA LEU A 77 -3.03 1.51 22.37
C LEU A 77 -2.15 2.73 22.69
N ARG A 78 -2.07 3.72 21.79
CA ARG A 78 -1.34 4.97 22.06
C ARG A 78 -2.00 5.82 23.15
N GLY A 79 -3.33 5.89 23.15
CA GLY A 79 -4.09 6.58 24.19
C GLY A 79 -3.88 5.93 25.56
N GLY A 80 -3.96 4.61 25.63
CA GLY A 80 -3.70 3.83 26.85
C GLY A 80 -2.26 3.98 27.35
N ALA A 81 -1.28 3.99 26.45
CA ALA A 81 0.12 4.27 26.79
C ALA A 81 0.30 5.67 27.38
N ALA A 82 -0.27 6.70 26.77
CA ALA A 82 -0.18 8.08 27.25
C ALA A 82 -0.87 8.27 28.60
N VAL A 83 -2.10 7.75 28.75
CA VAL A 83 -2.85 7.81 30.00
C VAL A 83 -2.12 7.03 31.10
N GLY A 84 -1.60 5.85 30.78
CA GLY A 84 -0.81 5.04 31.71
C GLY A 84 0.45 5.75 32.20
N ALA A 85 1.18 6.41 31.29
CA ALA A 85 2.35 7.20 31.65
C ALA A 85 2.01 8.44 32.50
N MET A 86 0.97 9.19 32.13
CA MET A 86 0.52 10.38 32.87
C MET A 86 0.03 10.01 34.27
N ALA A 87 -0.87 9.03 34.38
CA ALA A 87 -1.38 8.58 35.67
C ALA A 87 -0.28 7.93 36.51
N GLY A 88 0.62 7.18 35.87
CA GLY A 88 1.78 6.58 36.50
C GLY A 88 2.75 7.57 37.14
N ALA A 89 2.91 8.74 36.53
CA ALA A 89 3.73 9.83 37.08
C ALA A 89 2.95 10.69 38.09
N ALA A 90 1.66 10.99 37.83
CA ALA A 90 0.88 11.92 38.63
C ALA A 90 0.39 11.30 39.96
N LEU A 91 -0.03 10.04 39.98
CA LEU A 91 -0.64 9.42 41.17
C LEU A 91 0.34 9.31 42.35
N PRO A 92 1.62 8.88 42.18
CA PRO A 92 2.59 8.90 43.27
C PRO A 92 2.92 10.30 43.79
N LEU A 93 2.89 11.33 42.92
CA LEU A 93 3.14 12.71 43.32
C LEU A 93 1.97 13.31 44.12
N LEU A 94 0.73 12.94 43.80
CA LEU A 94 -0.46 13.35 44.56
C LEU A 94 -0.50 12.69 45.95
N ASP A 95 -0.06 11.44 46.05
CA ASP A 95 0.09 10.74 47.32
C ASP A 95 1.18 11.39 48.18
N LEU A 96 2.33 11.71 47.57
CA LEU A 96 3.46 12.38 48.25
C LEU A 96 3.09 13.78 48.76
N THR A 97 2.28 14.52 48.01
CA THR A 97 1.83 15.87 48.39
C THR A 97 0.70 15.85 49.42
N GLY A 98 0.17 14.67 49.76
CA GLY A 98 -0.88 14.49 50.77
C GLY A 98 -2.26 14.99 50.32
N VAL A 99 -2.44 15.32 49.03
CA VAL A 99 -3.70 15.82 48.48
C VAL A 99 -4.75 14.69 48.42
N VAL A 100 -4.32 13.47 48.13
CA VAL A 100 -5.14 12.25 48.11
C VAL A 100 -4.29 11.09 48.63
N GLY A 101 -4.73 10.39 49.67
CA GLY A 101 -3.97 9.29 50.29
C GLY A 101 -4.24 7.92 49.67
N GLY A 102 -3.20 7.10 49.53
CA GLY A 102 -3.30 5.68 49.16
C GLY A 102 -3.38 5.43 47.64
N VAL A 103 -3.06 6.43 46.82
CA VAL A 103 -3.14 6.33 45.35
C VAL A 103 -1.85 5.91 44.66
N ALA A 104 -0.70 5.88 45.35
CA ALA A 104 0.56 5.45 44.75
C ALA A 104 0.54 4.03 44.11
N PRO A 105 -0.10 2.99 44.69
CA PRO A 105 -0.19 1.67 44.06
C PRO A 105 -0.88 1.68 42.69
N TRP A 106 -1.87 2.56 42.50
CA TRP A 106 -2.59 2.72 41.25
C TRP A 106 -1.73 3.36 40.15
N GLY A 107 -0.73 4.16 40.53
CA GLY A 107 0.28 4.67 39.62
C GLY A 107 1.10 3.54 38.98
N TYR A 108 1.53 2.55 39.75
CA TYR A 108 2.25 1.40 39.21
C TYR A 108 1.40 0.54 38.28
N LEU A 109 0.11 0.35 38.59
CA LEU A 109 -0.83 -0.31 37.69
C LEU A 109 -1.03 0.46 36.39
N ALA A 110 -1.10 1.79 36.45
CA ALA A 110 -1.21 2.65 35.28
C ALA A 110 0.06 2.56 34.38
N LEU A 111 1.25 2.54 34.97
CA LEU A 111 2.50 2.30 34.23
C LEU A 111 2.50 0.93 33.57
N LEU A 112 2.08 -0.10 34.28
CA LEU A 112 2.04 -1.48 33.77
C LEU A 112 1.06 -1.60 32.59
N LEU A 113 -0.10 -0.96 32.68
CA LEU A 113 -1.05 -0.84 31.57
C LEU A 113 -0.42 -0.10 30.38
N GLY A 114 0.29 1.00 30.63
CA GLY A 114 0.96 1.76 29.57
C GLY A 114 2.01 0.92 28.83
N VAL A 115 2.83 0.16 29.58
CA VAL A 115 3.80 -0.79 29.01
C VAL A 115 3.09 -1.90 28.22
N ALA A 116 2.00 -2.45 28.75
CA ALA A 116 1.21 -3.47 28.04
C ALA A 116 0.62 -2.94 26.73
N CYS A 117 0.17 -1.68 26.69
CA CYS A 117 -0.30 -1.05 25.45
C CYS A 117 0.82 -0.90 24.42
N VAL A 118 2.03 -0.48 24.83
CA VAL A 118 3.19 -0.37 23.93
C VAL A 118 3.64 -1.74 23.43
N ALA A 119 3.68 -2.74 24.32
CA ALA A 119 4.01 -4.11 23.97
C ALA A 119 2.98 -4.68 22.98
N GLY A 120 1.68 -4.47 23.24
CA GLY A 120 0.61 -4.87 22.34
C GLY A 120 0.75 -4.25 20.94
N ASP A 121 0.97 -2.94 20.83
CA ASP A 121 1.17 -2.28 19.53
C ASP A 121 2.37 -2.88 18.77
N ARG A 122 3.44 -3.24 19.47
CA ARG A 122 4.62 -3.88 18.87
C ARG A 122 4.41 -5.34 18.48
N PHE A 123 3.84 -6.16 19.36
CA PHE A 123 3.64 -7.59 19.09
C PHE A 123 2.64 -7.81 17.96
N PHE A 124 1.56 -7.04 17.94
CA PHE A 124 0.55 -7.15 16.88
C PHE A 124 0.91 -6.32 15.65
N GLY A 125 1.94 -5.48 15.71
CA GLY A 125 2.37 -4.64 14.60
C GLY A 125 1.24 -3.76 14.05
N VAL A 126 0.27 -3.36 14.89
CA VAL A 126 -0.97 -2.73 14.42
C VAL A 126 -0.67 -1.43 13.69
N THR A 127 0.29 -0.67 14.23
CA THR A 127 0.78 0.58 13.62
C THR A 127 1.62 0.35 12.37
N SER A 128 2.53 -0.64 12.33
CA SER A 128 3.38 -0.89 11.16
C SER A 128 2.60 -1.54 10.02
N GLY A 129 1.67 -2.43 10.35
CA GLY A 129 0.80 -3.14 9.42
C GLY A 129 -0.03 -2.19 8.57
N TRP A 130 -0.78 -1.25 9.19
CA TRP A 130 -1.61 -0.34 8.38
C TRP A 130 -0.79 0.61 7.49
N ILE A 131 0.41 1.03 7.93
CA ILE A 131 1.29 1.89 7.12
C ILE A 131 1.82 1.09 5.93
N ARG A 132 2.23 -0.16 6.14
CA ARG A 132 2.66 -1.06 5.08
C ARG A 132 1.53 -1.33 4.09
N ASP A 133 0.34 -1.67 4.59
CA ASP A 133 -0.84 -1.93 3.75
C ASP A 133 -1.16 -0.70 2.86
N VAL A 134 -1.10 0.51 3.42
CA VAL A 134 -1.29 1.77 2.66
C VAL A 134 -0.18 1.98 1.63
N ALA A 135 1.08 1.72 1.98
CA ALA A 135 2.20 1.87 1.04
C ALA A 135 2.09 0.90 -0.14
N THR A 136 1.72 -0.37 0.11
CA THR A 136 1.48 -1.37 -0.93
C THR A 136 0.31 -0.97 -1.82
N ALA A 137 -0.81 -0.51 -1.23
CA ALA A 137 -1.95 0.00 -1.99
C ALA A 137 -1.57 1.19 -2.88
N GLN A 138 -0.79 2.14 -2.37
CA GLN A 138 -0.30 3.29 -3.15
C GLN A 138 0.65 2.87 -4.28
N ALA A 139 1.49 1.87 -4.05
CA ALA A 139 2.37 1.33 -5.08
C ALA A 139 1.57 0.67 -6.22
N VAL A 140 0.53 -0.11 -5.89
CA VAL A 140 -0.41 -0.67 -6.88
C VAL A 140 -1.10 0.45 -7.67
N GLN A 141 -1.65 1.45 -6.99
CA GLN A 141 -2.33 2.59 -7.64
C GLN A 141 -1.41 3.37 -8.58
N ARG A 142 -0.15 3.60 -8.20
CA ARG A 142 0.83 4.27 -9.07
C ARG A 142 1.10 3.47 -10.34
N ARG A 143 1.25 2.15 -10.23
CA ARG A 143 1.47 1.28 -11.40
C ARG A 143 0.22 1.18 -12.28
N LEU A 144 -0.97 1.22 -11.67
CA LEU A 144 -2.23 1.27 -12.40
C LEU A 144 -2.33 2.54 -13.25
N GLN A 145 -1.94 3.69 -12.69
CA GLN A 145 -1.89 4.94 -13.47
C GLN A 145 -0.95 4.83 -14.67
N VAL A 146 0.22 4.20 -14.51
CA VAL A 146 1.15 3.96 -15.63
C VAL A 146 0.50 3.08 -16.69
N LEU A 147 -0.16 1.97 -16.31
CA LEU A 147 -0.91 1.12 -17.22
C LEU A 147 -1.97 1.92 -18.01
N GLN A 148 -2.74 2.78 -17.32
CA GLN A 148 -3.78 3.61 -17.94
C GLN A 148 -3.20 4.56 -19.00
N PHE A 149 -2.07 5.19 -18.71
CA PHE A 149 -1.41 6.09 -19.66
C PHE A 149 -0.77 5.34 -20.84
N ASP A 150 -0.09 4.22 -20.57
CA ASP A 150 0.52 3.40 -21.62
C ASP A 150 -0.55 2.84 -22.56
N TRP A 151 -1.66 2.35 -22.00
CA TRP A 151 -2.83 1.91 -22.75
C TRP A 151 -3.41 3.04 -23.62
N ALA A 152 -3.67 4.20 -23.03
CA ALA A 152 -4.20 5.35 -23.78
C ALA A 152 -3.26 5.77 -24.91
N SER A 153 -1.93 5.72 -24.69
CA SER A 153 -0.95 6.06 -25.71
C SER A 153 -0.96 5.09 -26.89
N GLU A 154 -1.12 3.78 -26.64
CA GLU A 154 -1.20 2.76 -27.68
C GLU A 154 -2.56 2.76 -28.39
N SER A 155 -3.68 2.99 -27.68
CA SER A 155 -5.00 3.18 -28.31
C SER A 155 -5.04 4.42 -29.20
N VAL A 156 -4.39 5.52 -28.80
CA VAL A 156 -4.26 6.72 -29.64
C VAL A 156 -3.39 6.45 -30.87
N ARG A 157 -2.31 5.66 -30.72
CA ARG A 157 -1.48 5.24 -31.85
C ARG A 157 -2.22 4.32 -32.82
N GLU A 158 -3.14 3.50 -32.33
CA GLU A 158 -3.99 2.66 -33.18
C GLU A 158 -5.00 3.51 -33.98
N VAL A 159 -5.61 4.53 -33.35
CA VAL A 159 -6.64 5.38 -33.99
C VAL A 159 -6.06 6.48 -34.89
N LEU A 160 -4.89 7.04 -34.55
CA LEU A 160 -4.29 8.20 -35.23
C LEU A 160 -2.95 7.89 -35.91
N GLY A 161 -2.43 6.67 -35.79
CA GLY A 161 -1.13 6.29 -36.36
C GLY A 161 -1.18 6.14 -37.88
N PRO A 162 -0.02 6.27 -38.56
CA PRO A 162 0.11 5.88 -39.96
C PRO A 162 -0.33 4.42 -40.14
N ALA A 163 -0.99 4.09 -41.25
CA ALA A 163 -1.51 2.75 -41.57
C ALA A 163 -0.43 1.66 -41.78
N GLU A 164 0.80 1.91 -41.31
CA GLU A 164 2.00 1.08 -41.52
C GLU A 164 2.06 -0.13 -40.57
N GLY A 165 1.28 -0.13 -39.48
CA GLY A 165 1.19 -1.25 -38.54
C GLY A 165 -0.04 -2.12 -38.80
N THR A 166 0.15 -3.44 -38.87
CA THR A 166 -1.00 -4.37 -38.96
C THR A 166 -1.77 -4.37 -37.64
N ALA A 167 -3.08 -4.62 -37.68
CA ALA A 167 -3.92 -4.74 -36.47
C ALA A 167 -3.37 -5.79 -35.47
N SER A 168 -2.65 -6.81 -35.98
CA SER A 168 -1.96 -7.82 -35.16
C SER A 168 -0.82 -7.23 -34.34
N GLU A 169 0.01 -6.36 -34.92
CA GLU A 169 1.14 -5.73 -34.20
C GLU A 169 0.67 -4.74 -33.13
N ALA A 170 -0.46 -4.05 -33.37
CA ALA A 170 -1.08 -3.21 -32.36
C ALA A 170 -1.64 -4.05 -31.20
N ALA A 171 -2.30 -5.16 -31.51
CA ALA A 171 -2.78 -6.11 -30.50
C ALA A 171 -1.64 -6.71 -29.66
N GLU A 172 -0.52 -7.09 -30.28
CA GLU A 172 0.66 -7.61 -29.56
C GLU A 172 1.27 -6.56 -28.62
N ARG A 173 1.35 -5.30 -29.03
CA ARG A 173 1.81 -4.20 -28.17
C ARG A 173 0.89 -3.99 -26.96
N CYS A 174 -0.42 -3.97 -27.19
CA CYS A 174 -1.43 -3.86 -26.14
C CYS A 174 -1.33 -5.04 -25.14
N LEU A 175 -1.22 -6.28 -25.63
CA LEU A 175 -1.03 -7.45 -24.77
C LEU A 175 0.29 -7.39 -23.98
N GLY A 176 1.36 -6.86 -24.58
CA GLY A 176 2.64 -6.64 -23.90
C GLY A 176 2.53 -5.70 -22.70
N VAL A 177 1.77 -4.61 -22.83
CA VAL A 177 1.50 -3.65 -21.74
C VAL A 177 0.76 -4.33 -20.58
N LEU A 178 -0.29 -5.10 -20.87
CA LEU A 178 -1.07 -5.80 -19.84
C LEU A 178 -0.26 -6.89 -19.13
N ARG A 179 0.54 -7.65 -19.90
CA ARG A 179 1.41 -8.69 -19.34
C ARG A 179 2.44 -8.10 -18.40
N ARG A 180 3.14 -7.05 -18.82
CA ARG A 180 4.15 -6.37 -18.01
C ARG A 180 3.56 -5.86 -16.69
N PHE A 181 2.39 -5.22 -16.74
CA PHE A 181 1.71 -4.78 -15.53
C PHE A 181 1.34 -5.93 -14.59
N SER A 182 0.84 -7.04 -15.14
CA SER A 182 0.46 -8.21 -14.35
C SER A 182 1.66 -8.85 -13.65
N GLU A 183 2.79 -8.94 -14.35
CA GLU A 183 4.07 -9.38 -13.80
C GLU A 183 4.55 -8.42 -12.69
N ASP A 184 4.51 -7.11 -12.94
CA ASP A 184 4.90 -6.09 -11.97
C ASP A 184 4.07 -6.20 -10.67
N VAL A 185 2.74 -6.30 -10.77
CA VAL A 185 1.85 -6.45 -9.60
C VAL A 185 2.16 -7.73 -8.84
N THR A 186 2.40 -8.84 -9.55
CA THR A 186 2.76 -10.13 -8.94
C THR A 186 4.09 -10.04 -8.19
N GLU A 187 5.09 -9.39 -8.78
CA GLU A 187 6.39 -9.16 -8.12
C GLU A 187 6.25 -8.24 -6.90
N LEU A 188 5.39 -7.22 -6.94
CA LEU A 188 5.15 -6.35 -5.79
C LEU A 188 4.60 -7.12 -4.60
N VAL A 189 3.56 -7.94 -4.82
CA VAL A 189 2.94 -8.75 -3.78
C VAL A 189 3.95 -9.79 -3.25
N ARG A 190 4.75 -10.40 -4.14
CA ARG A 190 5.80 -11.34 -3.73
C ARG A 190 6.88 -10.67 -2.88
N ALA A 191 7.36 -9.49 -3.27
CA ALA A 191 8.36 -8.73 -2.54
C ALA A 191 7.84 -8.33 -1.16
N GLU A 192 6.59 -7.85 -1.06
CA GLU A 192 5.97 -7.53 0.23
C GLU A 192 5.86 -8.78 1.12
N THR A 193 5.43 -9.91 0.56
CA THR A 193 5.33 -11.17 1.31
C THR A 193 6.70 -11.60 1.85
N ALA A 194 7.76 -11.45 1.05
CA ALA A 194 9.12 -11.74 1.47
C ALA A 194 9.61 -10.80 2.58
N ASP A 195 9.36 -9.49 2.45
CA ASP A 195 9.68 -8.49 3.47
C ASP A 195 8.94 -8.78 4.79
N TRP A 196 7.66 -9.16 4.70
CA TRP A 196 6.88 -9.57 5.87
C TRP A 196 7.47 -10.82 6.54
N MET A 197 7.89 -11.82 5.78
CA MET A 197 8.57 -13.02 6.32
C MET A 197 9.93 -12.72 6.95
N VAL A 198 10.65 -11.70 6.47
CA VAL A 198 11.91 -11.25 7.08
C VAL A 198 11.64 -10.56 8.40
N GLU A 199 10.72 -9.60 8.45
CA GLU A 199 10.36 -8.89 9.69
C GLU A 199 9.83 -9.85 10.76
N PHE A 200 9.01 -10.82 10.37
CA PHE A 200 8.51 -11.84 11.28
C PHE A 200 9.64 -12.71 11.87
N ARG A 201 10.68 -13.02 11.08
CA ARG A 201 11.85 -13.80 11.54
C ARG A 201 12.83 -13.00 12.39
N THR A 202 13.02 -11.71 12.10
CA THR A 202 13.98 -10.86 12.83
C THR A 202 13.41 -10.31 14.13
N GLY A 203 12.10 -10.42 14.36
CA GLY A 203 11.40 -9.76 15.45
C GLY A 203 11.40 -8.23 15.30
N PRO A 204 10.59 -7.50 16.08
CA PRO A 204 10.63 -6.05 16.06
C PRO A 204 11.98 -5.59 16.60
N ALA A 205 12.83 -5.05 15.71
CA ALA A 205 14.09 -4.44 16.12
C ALA A 205 13.81 -3.39 17.22
N PRO A 206 14.55 -3.39 18.33
CA PRO A 206 14.40 -2.37 19.35
C PRO A 206 14.93 -1.06 18.74
N LEU A 207 14.05 -0.30 18.11
CA LEU A 207 14.25 1.13 17.89
C LEU A 207 14.33 1.74 19.27
N GLY A 208 15.57 1.86 19.74
CA GLY A 208 15.95 2.46 21.00
C GLY A 208 15.27 3.80 21.17
N ILE A 209 14.95 4.08 22.43
CA ILE A 209 14.33 5.30 22.92
C ILE A 209 15.16 6.50 22.44
N GLN A 210 14.81 7.05 21.28
CA GLN A 210 15.26 8.34 20.77
C GLN A 210 14.07 9.32 20.73
N SER A 211 13.21 9.22 21.75
CA SER A 211 12.05 10.10 21.95
C SER A 211 12.12 10.74 23.34
N SER A 212 13.26 11.33 23.69
CA SER A 212 13.38 12.32 24.76
C SER A 212 14.84 12.77 24.88
N LEU A 213 15.32 13.63 23.96
CA LEU A 213 16.44 14.58 24.10
C LEU A 213 16.90 15.06 22.72
N ALA A 214 16.04 15.80 22.03
CA ALA A 214 16.49 16.72 20.99
C ALA A 214 15.63 17.97 21.11
N GLY A 215 15.89 18.74 22.17
CA GLY A 215 15.43 20.10 22.27
C GLY A 215 15.89 20.83 21.01
N SER A 216 14.94 21.38 20.27
CA SER A 216 15.22 22.25 19.13
C SER A 216 16.00 23.46 19.63
N PRO A 217 17.26 23.68 19.23
CA PRO A 217 17.92 24.95 19.54
C PRO A 217 17.29 26.01 18.65
N ARG A 218 16.47 26.84 19.26
CA ARG A 218 16.00 28.12 18.71
C ARG A 218 17.23 29.00 18.43
N PRO A 219 17.49 29.44 17.20
CA PRO A 219 18.40 30.55 16.96
C PRO A 219 17.56 31.83 16.90
N GLU A 220 17.70 32.67 17.92
CA GLU A 220 17.35 34.08 17.82
C GLU A 220 18.30 34.79 16.84
N GLY A 221 17.75 35.72 16.05
CA GLY A 221 18.41 36.98 15.63
C GLY A 221 19.61 36.96 14.68
N SER A 222 19.40 37.47 13.46
CA SER A 222 20.41 37.78 12.41
C SER A 222 21.54 38.74 12.85
N PRO A 223 22.69 38.82 12.12
CA PRO A 223 22.76 39.67 10.93
C PRO A 223 23.57 39.10 9.72
N THR A 224 23.12 39.50 8.53
CA THR A 224 23.85 39.84 7.30
C THR A 224 25.27 39.32 7.05
N GLY A 225 25.44 38.56 5.96
CA GLY A 225 26.63 38.69 5.08
C GLY A 225 27.57 37.48 4.96
N ARG A 226 27.42 36.75 3.84
CA ARG A 226 28.43 36.06 2.99
C ARG A 226 27.96 34.66 2.59
N LEU A 227 27.74 34.48 1.28
CA LEU A 227 27.58 33.20 0.61
C LEU A 227 28.88 32.38 0.74
N PRO A 228 28.87 31.13 1.22
CA PRO A 228 30.01 30.24 1.05
C PRO A 228 30.01 29.67 -0.37
N LEU A 229 31.11 29.92 -1.08
CA LEU A 229 31.43 29.40 -2.41
C LEU A 229 31.51 27.85 -2.36
N ALA A 230 30.78 27.16 -3.24
CA ALA A 230 30.89 25.71 -3.40
C ALA A 230 32.24 25.33 -4.06
N PRO A 231 32.97 24.30 -3.58
CA PRO A 231 34.21 23.86 -4.20
C PRO A 231 33.93 23.11 -5.51
N GLY A 232 34.45 23.67 -6.61
CA GLY A 232 34.24 23.18 -7.97
C GLY A 232 34.87 21.81 -8.26
N THR A 233 34.08 20.96 -8.92
CA THR A 233 34.47 19.72 -9.58
C THR A 233 35.35 20.03 -10.79
N ARG A 234 36.64 19.65 -10.74
CA ARG A 234 37.53 19.71 -11.91
C ARG A 234 37.12 18.64 -12.95
N PRO A 235 36.98 18.97 -14.23
CA PRO A 235 36.78 17.97 -15.29
C PRO A 235 38.06 17.13 -15.50
N ASN A 236 37.90 15.80 -15.50
CA ASN A 236 38.95 14.83 -15.79
C ASN A 236 39.24 14.84 -17.30
N MET A 237 40.37 15.42 -17.73
CA MET A 237 40.83 15.31 -19.12
C MET A 237 41.78 14.12 -19.31
N PRO A 238 41.58 13.29 -20.35
CA PRO A 238 42.48 12.18 -20.65
C PRO A 238 43.84 12.72 -21.11
N ARG A 239 44.91 12.34 -20.41
CA ARG A 239 46.28 12.73 -20.75
C ARG A 239 46.70 12.09 -22.08
N GLN A 240 46.94 12.91 -23.10
CA GLN A 240 47.62 12.51 -24.32
C GLN A 240 49.10 12.16 -24.00
N ARG A 241 49.57 11.00 -24.45
CA ARG A 241 50.98 10.59 -24.34
C ARG A 241 51.84 11.33 -25.38
N PRO A 242 53.02 11.86 -25.03
CA PRO A 242 53.98 12.39 -26.00
C PRO A 242 54.58 11.26 -26.87
N PRO A 243 54.97 11.55 -28.14
CA PRO A 243 55.65 10.58 -29.01
C PRO A 243 57.10 10.34 -28.58
N GLU A 244 57.55 9.09 -28.66
CA GLU A 244 58.93 8.70 -28.36
C GLU A 244 59.89 9.15 -29.48
N PRO A 245 61.09 9.66 -29.12
CA PRO A 245 62.12 10.01 -30.10
C PRO A 245 62.82 8.76 -30.66
N ARG A 246 63.08 8.79 -31.97
CA ARG A 246 64.07 7.93 -32.63
C ARG A 246 65.47 8.44 -32.39
#